data_AF-A0A348WKW3-F1
#
_entry.id   AF-A0A348WKW3-F1
#
_cell.length_a   1.000
_cell.length_b   1.000
_cell.length_c   1.000
_cell.angle_alpha   90.00
_cell.angle_beta   90.00
_cell.angle_gamma   90.00
#
_symmetry.space_group_name_H-M   'P 1'
#
loop_
_entity.id
_entity.type
_entity.pdbx_description
1 polymer ?
#
loop_
_entity_poly.entity_id
_entity_poly.type
_entity_poly.pdbx_seq_one_letter_code
_entity_poly.pdbx_strand_id
1 'polypeptide(L)'
;MKKLVSSLMIAAAVSLSAGTTLAAQAQDNQPEAKSLDELLQLVEKNRISSRQISEEREQEFMSARADKQALLNKAKQQLKDEQARGKRLQNQFSENEITLANKEQELENAKGTLGEMFGVVRGAATETIGRIATSIVSAQYPGREDVLQSLSEAKELPTL
;
A
#
# COMPACT_ATOMS: atom_id res chain seq x y z
N MET A 1 -16.00 -32.65 25.96
CA MET A 1 -16.50 -31.28 26.24
C MET A 1 -16.87 -30.64 24.90
N LYS A 2 -18.10 -30.86 24.37
CA LYS A 2 -19.22 -29.89 24.29
C LYS A 2 -18.76 -28.50 23.80
N LYS A 3 -18.81 -28.22 22.49
CA LYS A 3 -19.89 -27.53 21.72
C LYS A 3 -20.12 -26.05 22.12
N LEU A 4 -19.73 -25.11 21.24
CA LEU A 4 -20.33 -23.77 21.04
C LEU A 4 -19.89 -23.30 19.62
N VAL A 5 -20.60 -23.62 18.53
CA VAL A 5 -21.75 -22.90 17.95
C VAL A 5 -21.51 -21.39 17.82
N SER A 6 -21.19 -20.92 16.60
CA SER A 6 -21.56 -19.58 16.14
C SER A 6 -22.21 -19.72 14.76
N SER A 7 -23.52 -19.59 14.78
CA SER A 7 -24.45 -19.69 13.66
C SER A 7 -24.62 -18.31 13.00
N LEU A 8 -24.20 -18.17 11.74
CA LEU A 8 -24.67 -17.09 10.87
C LEU A 8 -25.58 -17.73 9.81
N MET A 9 -26.88 -17.83 10.13
CA MET A 9 -27.90 -18.23 9.18
C MET A 9 -28.45 -16.98 8.49
N ILE A 10 -28.13 -16.84 7.21
CA ILE A 10 -28.82 -15.98 6.26
C ILE A 10 -30.19 -16.62 6.03
N ALA A 11 -31.23 -16.06 6.64
CA ALA A 11 -32.62 -16.43 6.34
C ALA A 11 -33.17 -15.46 5.30
N ALA A 12 -32.99 -15.81 4.02
CA ALA A 12 -33.87 -15.35 2.96
C ALA A 12 -35.19 -16.12 3.08
N ALA A 13 -36.24 -15.45 3.53
CA ALA A 13 -37.60 -15.98 3.49
C ALA A 13 -38.49 -14.96 2.76
N VAL A 14 -38.42 -14.99 1.43
CA VAL A 14 -39.50 -14.49 0.56
C VAL A 14 -40.54 -15.61 0.52
N SER A 15 -41.70 -15.40 1.14
CA SER A 15 -42.87 -16.26 0.96
C SER A 15 -44.14 -15.44 1.18
N LEU A 16 -44.83 -15.17 0.07
CA LEU A 16 -46.21 -14.69 -0.01
C LEU A 16 -47.16 -15.63 0.76
N SER A 17 -48.02 -15.09 1.63
CA SER A 17 -49.45 -15.43 1.72
C SER A 17 -50.19 -14.65 2.81
N ALA A 18 -51.36 -14.13 2.40
CA ALA A 18 -52.51 -13.61 3.13
C ALA A 18 -52.55 -13.63 4.68
N GLY A 19 -52.86 -12.45 5.24
CA GLY A 19 -53.85 -12.30 6.32
C GLY A 19 -53.34 -12.26 7.77
N THR A 20 -53.77 -11.19 8.46
CA THR A 20 -53.97 -11.04 9.92
C THR A 20 -52.89 -10.33 10.77
N THR A 21 -53.32 -9.18 11.30
CA THR A 21 -53.05 -8.61 12.63
C THR A 21 -51.71 -7.95 12.96
N LEU A 22 -51.49 -6.73 12.46
CA LEU A 22 -50.87 -5.64 13.23
C LEU A 22 -51.66 -4.33 13.03
N ALA A 23 -52.87 -4.30 13.59
CA ALA A 23 -53.64 -3.07 13.80
C ALA A 23 -54.24 -3.14 15.21
N ALA A 24 -53.38 -3.13 16.21
CA ALA A 24 -53.77 -2.88 17.59
C ALA A 24 -52.60 -2.19 18.28
N GLN A 25 -52.92 -1.07 18.94
CA GLN A 25 -52.07 -0.28 19.84
C GLN A 25 -51.25 0.85 19.21
N ALA A 26 -51.94 1.76 18.52
CA ALA A 26 -51.72 3.18 18.73
C ALA A 26 -53.00 3.74 19.37
N GLN A 27 -52.95 3.89 20.70
CA GLN A 27 -54.01 4.52 21.49
C GLN A 27 -54.00 6.02 21.18
N ASP A 28 -54.83 6.44 20.22
CA ASP A 28 -55.12 7.84 19.97
C ASP A 28 -55.89 8.42 21.16
N ASN A 29 -55.21 9.16 22.02
CA ASN A 29 -55.84 10.11 22.96
C ASN A 29 -56.10 11.43 22.21
N GLN A 30 -56.84 11.40 21.11
CA GLN A 30 -57.37 12.63 20.51
C GLN A 30 -58.70 12.97 21.19
N PRO A 31 -58.91 14.22 21.64
CA PRO A 31 -60.19 14.62 22.19
C PRO A 31 -61.27 14.45 21.11
N GLU A 32 -62.29 13.63 21.38
CA GLU A 32 -63.49 13.56 20.56
C GLU A 32 -64.14 14.95 20.55
N ALA A 33 -64.05 15.65 19.42
CA ALA A 33 -64.59 16.99 19.28
C ALA A 33 -66.13 16.93 19.33
N LYS A 34 -66.73 17.71 20.23
CA LYS A 34 -68.17 17.67 20.56
C LYS A 34 -69.00 18.64 19.73
N SER A 35 -68.35 19.50 18.92
CA SER A 35 -69.00 20.42 17.99
C SER A 35 -68.17 20.62 16.71
N LEU A 36 -68.80 21.11 15.63
CA LEU A 36 -68.15 21.37 14.35
C LEU A 36 -67.05 22.45 14.45
N ASP A 37 -67.23 23.43 15.34
CA ASP A 37 -66.23 24.46 15.63
C ASP A 37 -65.00 23.91 16.36
N GLU A 38 -65.21 22.95 17.28
CA GLU A 38 -64.11 22.27 17.98
C GLU A 38 -63.30 21.39 17.02
N LEU A 39 -63.97 20.72 16.07
CA LEU A 39 -63.31 20.00 14.97
C LEU A 39 -62.47 20.94 14.10
N LEU A 40 -63.02 22.11 13.72
CA LEU A 40 -62.30 23.08 12.89
C LEU A 40 -61.03 23.59 13.59
N GLN A 41 -61.14 23.94 14.88
CA GLN A 41 -59.97 24.36 15.66
C GLN A 41 -58.92 23.26 15.80
N LEU A 42 -59.34 22.00 15.98
CA LEU A 42 -58.43 20.86 16.04
C LEU A 42 -57.72 20.64 14.70
N VAL A 43 -58.43 20.75 13.57
CA VAL A 43 -57.86 20.64 12.22
C VAL A 43 -56.87 21.76 11.94
N GLU A 44 -57.17 23.01 12.31
CA GLU A 44 -56.25 24.13 12.13
C GLU A 44 -54.97 23.97 12.94
N LYS A 45 -55.08 23.58 14.21
CA LYS A 45 -53.91 23.30 15.08
C LYS A 45 -53.07 22.14 14.52
N ASN A 46 -53.70 21.06 14.09
CA ASN A 46 -53.01 19.93 13.47
C ASN A 46 -52.31 20.33 12.16
N ARG A 47 -52.91 21.19 11.34
CA ARG A 47 -52.31 21.69 10.10
C ARG A 47 -51.05 22.52 10.37
N ILE A 48 -51.10 23.42 11.35
CA ILE A 48 -49.94 24.25 11.72
C ILE A 48 -48.81 23.38 12.27
N SER A 49 -49.12 22.46 13.19
CA SER A 49 -48.16 21.50 13.74
C SER A 49 -47.54 20.62 12.65
N SER A 50 -48.37 20.07 11.76
CA SER A 50 -47.92 19.23 10.64
C SER A 50 -47.00 19.99 9.69
N ARG A 51 -47.30 21.27 9.40
CA ARG A 51 -46.44 22.11 8.55
C ARG A 51 -45.06 22.32 9.20
N GLN A 52 -45.00 22.63 10.49
CA GLN A 52 -43.74 22.82 11.21
C GLN A 52 -42.90 21.54 11.22
N ILE A 53 -43.51 20.39 11.50
CA ILE A 53 -42.82 19.09 11.48
C ILE A 53 -42.32 18.75 10.06
N SER A 54 -43.09 19.06 9.02
CA SER A 54 -42.67 18.86 7.63
C SER A 54 -41.48 19.75 7.25
N GLU A 55 -41.48 21.02 7.66
CA GLU A 55 -40.37 21.95 7.43
C GLU A 55 -39.08 21.49 8.14
N GLU A 56 -39.18 21.01 9.38
CA GLU A 56 -38.03 20.44 10.12
C GLU A 56 -37.46 19.22 9.41
N ARG A 57 -38.32 18.28 8.98
CA ARG A 57 -37.88 17.08 8.24
C ARG A 57 -37.25 17.41 6.91
N GLU A 58 -37.75 18.41 6.20
CA GLU A 58 -37.17 18.84 4.91
C GLU A 58 -35.78 19.42 5.12
N GLN A 59 -35.60 20.26 6.14
CA GLN A 59 -34.28 20.80 6.51
C GLN A 59 -33.31 19.69 6.93
N GLU A 60 -33.75 18.75 7.77
CA GLU A 60 -32.94 17.60 8.18
C GLU A 60 -32.53 16.76 6.96
N PHE A 61 -33.47 16.47 6.06
CA PHE A 61 -33.22 15.70 4.84
C PHE A 61 -32.21 16.41 3.91
N MET A 62 -32.34 17.73 3.74
CA MET A 62 -31.39 18.52 2.95
C MET A 62 -30.00 18.55 3.56
N SER A 63 -29.90 18.73 4.89
CA SER A 63 -28.62 18.69 5.61
C SER A 63 -27.96 17.33 5.47
N ALA A 64 -28.70 16.25 5.74
CA ALA A 64 -28.20 14.89 5.62
C ALA A 64 -27.71 14.59 4.19
N ARG A 65 -28.44 15.05 3.17
CA ARG A 65 -28.03 14.89 1.77
C ARG A 65 -26.72 15.63 1.47
N ALA A 66 -26.59 16.87 1.94
CA ALA A 66 -25.35 17.65 1.77
C ALA A 66 -24.15 16.96 2.44
N ASP A 67 -24.33 16.44 3.65
CA ASP A 67 -23.30 15.72 4.40
C ASP A 67 -22.86 14.45 3.66
N LYS A 68 -23.81 13.64 3.17
CA LYS A 68 -23.49 12.43 2.40
C LYS A 68 -22.76 12.77 1.10
N GLN A 69 -23.16 13.83 0.42
CA GLN A 69 -22.47 14.27 -0.80
C GLN A 69 -21.04 14.74 -0.50
N ALA A 70 -20.83 15.47 0.59
CA ALA A 70 -19.51 15.91 1.02
C ALA A 70 -18.61 14.71 1.36
N LEU A 71 -19.12 13.72 2.10
CA LEU A 71 -18.41 12.48 2.41
C LEU A 71 -18.04 11.69 1.14
N LEU A 72 -18.98 11.58 0.19
CA LEU A 72 -18.74 10.90 -1.08
C LEU A 72 -17.64 11.60 -1.89
N ASN A 73 -17.68 12.93 -1.98
CA ASN A 73 -16.68 13.71 -2.69
C ASN A 73 -15.30 13.56 -2.03
N LYS A 74 -15.25 13.59 -0.70
CA LYS A 74 -14.02 13.36 0.07
C LYS A 74 -13.44 11.97 -0.21
N ALA A 75 -14.26 10.93 -0.15
CA ALA A 75 -13.83 9.55 -0.40
C ALA A 75 -13.33 9.36 -1.84
N LYS A 76 -14.00 9.96 -2.83
CA LYS A 76 -13.56 9.94 -4.23
C LYS A 76 -12.21 10.63 -4.42
N GLN A 77 -12.00 11.77 -3.76
CA GLN A 77 -10.73 12.49 -3.83
C GLN A 77 -9.61 11.67 -3.20
N GLN A 78 -9.83 11.12 -2.00
CA GLN A 78 -8.86 10.23 -1.33
C GLN A 78 -8.50 9.01 -2.19
N LEU A 79 -9.50 8.37 -2.81
CA LEU A 79 -9.27 7.24 -3.71
C LEU A 79 -8.39 7.64 -4.89
N LYS A 80 -8.67 8.78 -5.53
CA LYS A 80 -7.89 9.29 -6.66
C LYS A 80 -6.45 9.59 -6.26
N ASP A 81 -6.25 10.19 -5.08
CA ASP A 81 -4.93 10.55 -4.58
C ASP A 81 -4.10 9.31 -4.25
N GLU A 82 -4.69 8.29 -3.63
CA GLU A 82 -4.01 7.02 -3.36
C GLU A 82 -3.73 6.23 -4.64
N GLN A 83 -4.63 6.25 -5.63
CA GLN A 83 -4.35 5.65 -6.94
C GLN A 83 -3.18 6.34 -7.66
N ALA A 84 -3.14 7.68 -7.63
CA ALA A 84 -2.04 8.45 -8.21
C ALA A 84 -0.71 8.18 -7.49
N ARG A 85 -0.76 8.05 -6.15
CA ARG A 85 0.39 7.63 -5.35
C ARG A 85 0.86 6.23 -5.70
N GLY A 86 -0.06 5.27 -5.80
CA GLY A 86 0.22 3.89 -6.20
C GLY A 86 0.91 3.83 -7.56
N LYS A 87 0.39 4.54 -8.56
CA LYS A 87 1.01 4.62 -9.90
C LYS A 87 2.43 5.21 -9.86
N ARG A 88 2.64 6.28 -9.09
CA ARG A 88 3.97 6.88 -8.92
C ARG A 88 4.95 5.91 -8.28
N LEU A 89 4.55 5.25 -7.20
CA LEU A 89 5.39 4.27 -6.49
C LEU A 89 5.71 3.07 -7.37
N GLN A 90 4.74 2.59 -8.16
CA GLN A 90 4.96 1.50 -9.10
C GLN A 90 5.99 1.89 -10.17
N ASN A 91 5.89 3.09 -10.74
CA ASN A 91 6.88 3.57 -11.71
C ASN A 91 8.27 3.67 -11.08
N GLN A 92 8.39 4.26 -9.88
CA GLN A 92 9.66 4.36 -9.15
C GLN A 92 10.24 2.98 -8.86
N PHE A 93 9.41 2.02 -8.47
CA PHE A 93 9.84 0.65 -8.24
C PHE A 93 10.39 0.02 -9.52
N SER A 94 9.69 0.14 -10.64
CA SER A 94 10.16 -0.38 -11.94
C SER A 94 11.46 0.28 -12.41
N GLU A 95 11.63 1.59 -12.23
CA GLU A 95 12.88 2.29 -12.55
C GLU A 95 14.04 1.84 -11.65
N ASN A 96 13.77 1.62 -10.35
CA ASN A 96 14.75 1.10 -9.41
C ASN A 96 15.19 -0.32 -9.76
N GLU A 97 14.27 -1.20 -10.16
CA GLU A 97 14.59 -2.58 -10.59
C GLU A 97 15.52 -2.58 -11.82
N ILE A 98 15.24 -1.72 -12.82
CA ILE A 98 16.10 -1.57 -13.99
C ILE A 98 17.49 -1.05 -13.57
N THR A 99 17.53 -0.05 -12.69
CA THR A 99 18.78 0.53 -12.20
C THR A 99 19.60 -0.50 -11.42
N LEU A 100 18.95 -1.30 -10.58
CA LEU A 100 19.57 -2.35 -9.80
C LEU A 100 20.19 -3.41 -10.72
N ALA A 101 19.44 -3.92 -11.69
CA ALA A 101 19.94 -4.90 -12.64
C ALA A 101 21.14 -4.37 -13.44
N ASN A 102 21.09 -3.10 -13.88
CA ASN A 102 22.22 -2.47 -14.55
C ASN A 102 23.46 -2.38 -13.65
N LYS A 103 23.28 -2.03 -12.37
CA LYS A 103 24.37 -1.92 -11.40
C LYS A 103 24.96 -3.28 -11.04
N GLU A 104 24.14 -4.32 -10.95
CA GLU A 104 24.60 -5.69 -10.75
C GLU A 104 25.45 -6.16 -11.94
N GLN A 105 25.03 -5.89 -13.17
CA GLN A 105 25.82 -6.21 -14.36
C GLN A 105 27.14 -5.41 -14.43
N GLU A 106 27.10 -4.12 -14.10
CA GLU A 106 28.29 -3.27 -14.02
C GLU A 106 29.28 -3.81 -12.98
N LEU A 107 28.79 -4.21 -11.81
CA LEU A 107 29.59 -4.81 -10.76
C LEU A 107 30.22 -6.14 -11.21
N GLU A 108 29.46 -7.01 -11.87
CA GLU A 108 29.97 -8.29 -12.36
C GLU A 108 31.04 -8.10 -13.44
N ASN A 109 30.83 -7.16 -14.37
CA ASN A 109 31.82 -6.79 -15.37
C ASN A 109 33.09 -6.26 -14.70
N ALA A 110 32.96 -5.35 -13.73
CA ALA A 110 34.09 -4.79 -12.99
C ALA A 110 34.88 -5.88 -12.24
N LYS A 111 34.20 -6.86 -11.63
CA LYS A 111 34.83 -8.02 -11.00
C LYS A 111 35.59 -8.88 -12.02
N GLY A 112 34.99 -9.14 -13.18
CA GLY A 112 35.63 -9.88 -14.26
C GLY A 112 36.90 -9.19 -14.76
N THR A 113 36.81 -7.90 -15.07
CA THR A 113 37.96 -7.08 -15.48
C THR A 113 39.04 -7.06 -14.39
N LEU A 114 38.66 -6.92 -13.12
CA LEU A 114 39.61 -6.97 -12.01
C LEU A 114 40.32 -8.33 -11.95
N GLY A 115 39.59 -9.42 -12.14
CA GLY A 115 40.15 -10.78 -12.25
C GLY A 115 41.15 -10.95 -13.39
N GLU A 116 40.85 -10.38 -14.55
CA GLU A 116 41.77 -10.37 -15.70
C GLU A 116 43.05 -9.59 -15.39
N MET A 117 42.93 -8.40 -14.78
CA MET A 117 44.08 -7.60 -14.36
C MET A 117 44.97 -8.37 -13.36
N PHE A 118 44.37 -9.10 -12.42
CA PHE A 118 45.11 -9.98 -11.52
C PHE A 118 45.88 -11.07 -12.26
N GLY A 119 45.26 -11.70 -13.27
CA GLY A 119 45.91 -12.70 -14.10
C GLY A 119 47.14 -12.14 -14.82
N VAL A 120 47.02 -10.94 -15.40
CA VAL A 120 48.13 -10.26 -16.09
C VAL A 120 49.27 -9.92 -15.13
N VAL A 121 48.96 -9.33 -13.96
CA VAL A 121 49.98 -8.99 -12.95
C VAL A 121 50.71 -10.24 -12.45
N ARG A 122 49.98 -11.32 -12.14
CA ARG A 122 50.57 -12.60 -11.73
C ARG A 122 51.47 -13.20 -12.80
N GLY A 123 51.00 -13.19 -14.06
CA GLY A 123 51.76 -13.68 -15.20
C GLY A 123 53.07 -12.91 -15.40
N ALA A 124 52.99 -11.58 -15.43
CA ALA A 124 54.15 -10.71 -15.57
C ALA A 124 55.15 -10.85 -14.41
N ALA A 125 54.65 -10.97 -13.17
CA ALA A 125 55.48 -11.21 -12.00
C ALA A 125 56.21 -12.58 -12.11
N THR A 126 55.49 -13.64 -12.45
CA THR A 126 56.04 -15.00 -12.61
C THR A 126 57.11 -15.04 -13.71
N GLU A 127 56.84 -14.43 -14.86
CA GLU A 127 57.81 -14.32 -15.95
C GLU A 127 59.08 -13.58 -15.50
N THR A 128 58.91 -12.47 -14.77
CA THR A 128 60.03 -11.65 -14.29
C THR A 128 60.87 -12.41 -13.25
N ILE A 129 60.24 -13.16 -12.34
CA ILE A 129 60.94 -14.05 -11.40
C ILE A 129 61.83 -15.03 -12.14
N GLY A 130 61.33 -15.69 -13.20
CA GLY A 130 62.12 -16.61 -14.01
C GLY A 130 63.36 -15.95 -14.66
N ARG A 131 63.23 -14.68 -15.09
CA ARG A 131 64.35 -13.89 -15.63
C ARG A 131 65.35 -13.49 -14.54
N ILE A 132 64.89 -13.13 -13.34
CA ILE A 132 65.76 -12.79 -12.20
C ILE A 132 66.53 -14.03 -11.71
N ALA A 133 65.86 -15.20 -11.64
CA ALA A 133 66.47 -16.45 -11.19
C ALA A 133 67.64 -16.91 -12.09
N THR A 134 67.62 -16.55 -13.37
CA THR A 134 68.69 -16.85 -14.33
C THR A 134 69.68 -15.70 -14.54
N SER A 135 69.50 -14.57 -13.83
CA SER A 135 70.34 -13.38 -13.98
C SER A 135 71.61 -13.48 -13.15
N ILE A 136 72.76 -13.24 -13.78
CA ILE A 136 74.07 -13.12 -13.10
C ILE A 136 74.06 -11.99 -12.06
N VAL A 137 73.23 -10.96 -12.26
CA VAL A 137 73.12 -9.80 -11.35
C VAL A 137 72.54 -10.20 -9.98
N SER A 138 71.86 -11.34 -9.88
CA SER A 138 71.28 -11.82 -8.61
C SER A 138 72.34 -12.23 -7.59
N ALA A 139 73.57 -12.51 -8.03
CA ALA A 139 74.71 -12.69 -7.12
C ALA A 139 75.13 -11.37 -6.44
N GLN A 140 74.92 -10.23 -7.10
CA GLN A 140 75.24 -8.90 -6.57
C GLN A 140 74.09 -8.31 -5.74
N TYR A 141 72.84 -8.66 -6.08
CA TYR A 141 71.65 -8.21 -5.38
C TYR A 141 70.71 -9.41 -5.12
N PRO A 142 70.91 -10.13 -4.00
CA PRO A 142 70.01 -11.20 -3.58
C PRO A 142 68.63 -10.66 -3.17
N GLY A 143 67.57 -11.47 -3.32
CA GLY A 143 66.21 -11.16 -2.82
C GLY A 143 65.40 -10.18 -3.68
N ARG A 144 65.78 -9.97 -4.95
CA ARG A 144 65.05 -9.06 -5.86
C ARG A 144 63.73 -9.64 -6.36
N GLU A 145 63.57 -10.95 -6.23
CA GLU A 145 62.39 -11.71 -6.58
C GLU A 145 61.29 -11.63 -5.51
N ASP A 146 61.59 -11.30 -4.25
CA ASP A 146 60.67 -11.40 -3.11
C ASP A 146 59.38 -10.58 -3.31
N VAL A 147 59.52 -9.33 -3.79
CA VAL A 147 58.37 -8.46 -4.08
C VAL A 147 57.51 -9.04 -5.19
N LEU A 148 58.14 -9.59 -6.23
CA LEU A 148 57.42 -10.19 -7.35
C LEU A 148 56.75 -11.50 -6.95
N GLN A 149 57.36 -12.28 -6.05
CA GLN A 149 56.79 -13.51 -5.52
C GLN A 149 55.52 -13.21 -4.72
N SER A 150 55.51 -12.12 -3.93
CA SER A 150 54.29 -11.65 -3.27
C SER A 150 53.19 -11.29 -4.26
N LEU A 151 53.53 -10.69 -5.41
CA LEU A 151 52.57 -10.33 -6.45
C LEU A 151 52.07 -11.54 -7.25
N SER A 152 52.91 -12.57 -7.45
CA SER A 152 52.49 -13.80 -8.14
C SER A 152 51.53 -14.63 -7.30
N GLU A 153 51.73 -14.63 -5.97
CA GLU A 153 50.89 -15.39 -5.03
C GLU A 153 49.67 -14.59 -4.55
N ALA A 154 49.64 -13.28 -4.79
CA ALA A 154 48.56 -12.40 -4.40
C ALA A 154 47.20 -12.86 -4.98
N LYS A 155 46.21 -12.94 -4.08
CA LYS A 155 44.80 -13.20 -4.41
C LYS A 155 43.95 -11.92 -4.43
N GLU A 156 44.51 -10.81 -3.93
CA GLU A 156 43.89 -9.50 -3.84
C GLU A 156 44.94 -8.42 -4.16
N LEU A 157 44.51 -7.21 -4.53
CA LEU A 157 45.44 -6.12 -4.85
C LEU A 157 46.11 -5.69 -3.55
N PRO A 158 47.43 -5.45 -3.54
CA PRO A 158 48.08 -4.78 -2.41
C PRO A 158 47.32 -3.48 -2.14
N THR A 159 46.80 -3.34 -0.93
CA THR A 159 46.17 -2.09 -0.49
C THR A 159 47.25 -1.01 -0.46
N LEU A 160 47.01 0.10 -1.16
CA LEU A 160 47.84 1.31 -1.07
C LEU A 160 47.72 1.97 0.31
#